data_AF-A0A2V9WV11-F1
#
_entry.id   AF-A0A2V9WV11-F1
#
_cell.length_a   1.000
_cell.length_b   1.000
_cell.length_c   1.000
_cell.angle_alpha   90.00
_cell.angle_beta   90.00
_cell.angle_gamma   90.00
#
_symmetry.space_group_name_H-M   'P 1'
#
loop_
_entity.id
_entity.type
_entity.pdbx_description
1 polymer ?
#
loop_
_entity_poly.entity_id
_entity_poly.type
_entity_poly.pdbx_seq_one_letter_code
_entity_poly.pdbx_strand_id
1 'polypeptide(L)'
;MRAHIVLAILLSRFAASMTDWFFGGVLFHKKYLVYPEIWRRIGPSPTENWAIGWSIVLGFVTCGAFVFTCLAFQVHGYAAAIRFAMAILLIAPVPLLITNSLFIKIHPLTVVA
;
A
#
# COMPACT_ATOMS: atom_id res chain seq x y z
N MET A 1 5.18 26.70 3.65
CA MET A 1 5.36 25.43 4.38
C MET A 1 4.23 24.41 4.14
N ARG A 2 2.95 24.80 4.24
CA ARG A 2 1.81 23.84 4.14
C ARG A 2 1.55 23.28 2.72
N ALA A 3 1.76 24.08 1.67
CA ALA A 3 1.48 23.66 0.28
C ALA A 3 2.37 22.50 -0.22
N HIS A 4 3.66 22.52 0.10
CA HIS A 4 4.59 21.45 -0.32
C HIS A 4 4.29 20.11 0.38
N ILE A 5 3.79 20.13 1.61
CA ILE A 5 3.37 18.93 2.34
C ILE A 5 2.14 18.31 1.69
N VAL A 6 1.12 19.13 1.40
CA VAL A 6 -0.07 18.66 0.68
C VAL A 6 0.32 18.09 -0.69
N LEU A 7 1.17 18.79 -1.43
CA LEU A 7 1.67 18.31 -2.72
C LEU A 7 2.43 16.98 -2.59
N ALA A 8 3.28 16.82 -1.58
CA ALA A 8 4.01 15.57 -1.33
C ALA A 8 3.05 14.40 -1.03
N ILE A 9 1.99 14.64 -0.26
CA ILE A 9 0.96 13.62 0.02
C ILE A 9 0.20 13.25 -1.25
N LEU A 10 -0.21 14.23 -2.06
CA LEU A 10 -0.91 13.97 -3.33
C LEU A 10 -0.05 13.18 -4.31
N LEU A 11 1.22 13.59 -4.51
CA LEU A 11 2.14 12.93 -5.43
C LEU A 11 2.51 11.52 -4.94
N SER A 12 2.77 11.34 -3.65
CA SER A 12 3.05 10.01 -3.10
C SER A 12 1.84 9.09 -3.18
N ARG A 13 0.62 9.59 -2.94
CA ARG A 13 -0.60 8.79 -3.09
C ARG A 13 -0.84 8.39 -4.55
N PHE A 14 -0.62 9.32 -5.48
CA PHE A 14 -0.74 9.05 -6.91
C PHE A 14 0.27 7.97 -7.33
N ALA A 15 1.53 8.12 -6.95
CA ALA A 15 2.56 7.13 -7.20
C ALA A 15 2.18 5.76 -6.61
N ALA A 16 1.73 5.71 -5.35
CA ALA A 16 1.28 4.48 -4.71
C ALA A 16 0.09 3.84 -5.45
N SER A 17 -0.84 4.64 -5.99
CA SER A 17 -1.96 4.14 -6.79
C SER A 17 -1.51 3.55 -8.13
N MET A 18 -0.52 4.15 -8.77
CA MET A 18 0.06 3.64 -10.01
C MET A 18 0.81 2.33 -9.77
N THR A 19 1.55 2.23 -8.65
CA THR A 19 2.20 0.99 -8.23
C THR A 19 1.17 -0.10 -7.98
N ASP A 20 0.12 0.17 -7.19
CA ASP A 20 -0.94 -0.80 -6.92
C ASP A 20 -1.62 -1.29 -8.21
N TRP A 21 -1.94 -0.38 -9.12
CA TRP A 21 -2.50 -0.73 -10.43
C TRP A 21 -1.53 -1.56 -11.28
N PHE A 22 -0.24 -1.22 -11.31
CA PHE A 22 0.75 -1.96 -12.08
C PHE A 22 0.91 -3.38 -11.56
N PHE A 23 1.02 -3.56 -10.24
CA PHE A 23 1.22 -4.86 -9.62
C PHE A 23 -0.08 -5.71 -9.63
N GLY A 24 -1.21 -5.16 -9.18
CA GLY A 24 -2.48 -5.88 -9.07
C GLY A 24 -3.30 -5.92 -10.36
N GLY A 25 -3.19 -4.90 -11.20
CA GLY A 25 -3.94 -4.77 -12.46
C GLY A 25 -3.22 -5.32 -13.68
N VAL A 26 -1.88 -5.37 -13.68
CA VAL A 26 -1.08 -5.80 -14.84
C VAL A 26 -0.20 -7.01 -14.53
N LEU A 27 0.84 -6.83 -13.71
CA LEU A 27 1.93 -7.80 -13.54
C LEU A 27 1.46 -9.12 -12.91
N PHE A 28 0.68 -9.03 -11.84
CA PHE A 28 0.20 -10.18 -11.09
C PHE A 28 -1.32 -10.37 -11.18
N HIS A 29 -1.98 -9.70 -12.12
CA HIS A 29 -3.44 -9.70 -12.23
C HIS A 29 -4.06 -11.10 -12.20
N LYS A 30 -3.54 -12.01 -13.03
CA LYS A 30 -4.00 -13.40 -13.10
C LYS A 30 -3.75 -14.18 -11.80
N LYS A 31 -2.75 -13.78 -11.02
CA LYS A 31 -2.36 -14.44 -9.76
C LYS A 31 -3.27 -14.02 -8.60
N TYR A 32 -3.71 -12.76 -8.57
CA TYR A 32 -4.74 -12.31 -7.64
C TYR A 32 -6.07 -13.05 -7.87
N LEU A 33 -6.42 -13.33 -9.13
CA LEU A 33 -7.67 -14.01 -9.49
C LEU A 33 -7.69 -15.54 -9.22
N VAL A 34 -6.63 -16.12 -8.65
CA VAL A 34 -6.59 -17.57 -8.36
C VAL A 34 -7.50 -17.94 -7.17
N TYR A 35 -7.59 -17.06 -6.17
CA TYR A 35 -8.42 -17.26 -4.97
C TYR A 35 -9.28 -16.01 -4.70
N PRO A 36 -10.22 -15.67 -5.59
CA PRO A 36 -11.02 -14.44 -5.47
C PRO A 36 -11.88 -14.41 -4.20
N GLU A 37 -12.29 -15.57 -3.67
CA GLU A 37 -13.10 -15.71 -2.46
C GLU A 37 -12.45 -15.13 -1.20
N ILE A 38 -11.12 -14.95 -1.22
CA ILE A 38 -10.35 -14.47 -0.07
C ILE A 38 -10.40 -12.94 0.05
N TRP A 39 -10.32 -12.23 -1.08
CA TRP A 39 -10.21 -10.77 -1.11
C TRP A 39 -11.42 -10.07 -1.74
N ARG A 40 -12.25 -10.79 -2.50
CA ARG A 40 -13.58 -10.39 -2.96
C ARG A 40 -14.63 -11.26 -2.28
N ARG A 41 -14.91 -10.97 -1.01
CA ARG A 41 -15.89 -11.69 -0.17
C ARG A 41 -17.31 -11.73 -0.76
N ILE A 42 -17.65 -10.80 -1.64
CA ILE A 42 -18.96 -10.61 -2.24
C ILE A 42 -18.66 -10.11 -3.66
N GLY A 43 -19.34 -10.61 -4.70
CA GLY A 43 -19.25 -10.03 -6.04
C GLY A 43 -19.61 -8.52 -6.05
N PRO A 44 -19.70 -7.86 -7.23
CA PRO A 44 -19.97 -6.42 -7.30
C PRO A 44 -21.20 -6.07 -6.47
N SER A 45 -20.97 -5.47 -5.30
CA SER A 45 -21.96 -5.25 -4.26
C SER A 45 -21.71 -3.88 -3.62
N PRO A 46 -22.74 -3.26 -3.01
CA PRO A 46 -22.59 -1.97 -2.33
C PRO A 46 -21.48 -1.97 -1.27
N THR A 47 -21.23 -3.13 -0.65
CA THR A 47 -20.19 -3.33 0.36
C THR A 47 -18.77 -3.27 -0.22
N GLU A 48 -18.57 -3.71 -1.47
CA GLU A 48 -17.26 -3.63 -2.16
C GLU A 48 -16.90 -2.16 -2.43
N ASN A 49 -17.85 -1.35 -2.91
CA ASN A 49 -17.64 0.09 -3.13
C ASN A 49 -17.28 0.83 -1.84
N TRP A 50 -17.89 0.45 -0.72
CA TRP A 50 -17.55 0.99 0.60
C TRP A 50 -16.12 0.65 1.01
N ALA A 51 -15.71 -0.62 0.86
CA ALA A 51 -14.35 -1.06 1.16
C ALA A 51 -13.30 -0.39 0.27
N ILE A 52 -13.62 -0.19 -1.02
CA ILE A 52 -12.79 0.57 -1.96
C ILE A 52 -12.63 2.02 -1.48
N GLY A 53 -13.73 2.69 -1.11
CA GLY A 53 -13.72 4.04 -0.59
C GLY A 53 -12.81 4.18 0.65
N TRP A 54 -12.93 3.26 1.61
CA TRP A 54 -12.03 3.22 2.77
C TRP A 54 -10.58 2.96 2.41
N SER A 55 -10.32 2.08 1.44
CA SER A 55 -8.96 1.79 0.98
C SER A 55 -8.30 3.03 0.36
N ILE A 56 -9.07 3.86 -0.37
CA ILE A 56 -8.59 5.13 -0.91
C ILE A 56 -8.21 6.09 0.22
N VAL A 57 -9.10 6.28 1.20
CA VAL A 57 -8.88 7.17 2.35
C VAL A 57 -7.66 6.72 3.16
N LEU A 58 -7.57 5.42 3.48
CA LEU A 58 -6.43 4.84 4.19
C LEU A 58 -5.11 5.03 3.42
N GLY A 59 -5.15 4.98 2.08
CA GLY A 59 -4.00 5.32 1.25
C GLY A 59 -3.52 6.76 1.47
N PHE A 60 -4.43 7.74 1.54
CA PHE A 60 -4.04 9.13 1.84
C PHE A 60 -3.52 9.28 3.27
N VAL A 61 -4.16 8.60 4.23
CA VAL A 61 -3.75 8.62 5.64
C VAL A 61 -2.35 8.05 5.82
N THR A 62 -2.03 6.94 5.16
CA THR A 62 -0.69 6.30 5.26
C THR A 62 0.40 7.14 4.60
N CYS A 63 0.17 7.67 3.40
CA CYS A 63 1.09 8.62 2.77
C CYS A 63 1.30 9.87 3.63
N GLY A 64 0.21 10.43 4.17
CA GLY A 64 0.25 11.55 5.11
C GLY A 64 1.06 11.24 6.36
N ALA A 65 0.77 10.12 7.02
CA ALA A 65 1.48 9.68 8.22
C ALA A 65 2.98 9.53 7.97
N PHE A 66 3.38 8.95 6.84
CA PHE A 66 4.80 8.84 6.47
C PHE A 66 5.47 10.21 6.32
N VAL A 67 4.85 11.14 5.58
CA VAL A 67 5.37 12.51 5.40
C VAL A 67 5.47 13.24 6.75
N PHE A 68 4.43 13.18 7.58
CA PHE A 68 4.45 13.79 8.92
C PHE A 68 5.51 13.17 9.83
N THR A 69 5.71 11.85 9.74
CA THR A 69 6.73 11.15 10.52
C THR A 69 8.14 11.57 10.09
N CYS A 70 8.38 11.76 8.79
CA CYS A 70 9.64 12.31 8.30
C CYS A 70 9.89 13.73 8.86
N LEU A 71 8.86 14.57 8.92
CA LEU A 71 8.97 15.90 9.53
C LEU A 71 9.23 15.83 11.04
N ALA A 72 8.53 14.96 11.75
CA ALA A 72 8.67 14.82 13.20
C ALA A 72 10.07 14.35 13.62
N PHE A 73 10.63 13.38 12.88
CA PHE A 73 11.98 12.86 13.14
C PHE A 73 13.10 13.62 12.41
N GLN A 74 12.77 14.75 11.76
CA GLN A 74 13.75 15.57 11.03
C GLN A 74 14.54 14.74 10.00
N VAL A 75 13.85 13.81 9.33
CA VAL A 75 14.43 12.99 8.25
C VAL A 75 14.55 13.87 7.01
N HIS A 76 15.75 14.43 6.83
CA HIS A 76 16.06 15.31 5.72
C HIS A 76 16.81 14.58 4.60
N GLY A 77 16.40 14.81 3.37
CA GLY A 77 17.05 14.27 2.17
C GLY A 77 16.55 12.89 1.73
N TYR A 78 16.72 12.60 0.44
CA TYR A 78 16.18 11.40 -0.21
C TYR A 78 16.76 10.10 0.34
N ALA A 79 18.06 10.04 0.60
CA ALA A 79 18.70 8.83 1.09
C ALA A 79 18.20 8.42 2.49
N ALA A 80 18.01 9.39 3.38
CA ALA A 80 17.47 9.15 4.72
C ALA A 80 15.99 8.72 4.66
N ALA A 81 15.19 9.38 3.82
CA ALA A 81 13.79 9.02 3.61
C ALA A 81 13.61 7.61 3.02
N ILE A 82 14.44 7.21 2.05
CA ILE A 82 14.41 5.85 1.48
C ILE A 82 14.81 4.81 2.52
N ARG A 83 15.88 5.04 3.29
CA ARG A 83 16.28 4.14 4.38
C ARG A 83 15.17 3.98 5.42
N PHE A 84 14.49 5.08 5.74
CA PHE A 84 13.36 5.07 6.67
C PHE A 84 12.17 4.29 6.11
N ALA A 85 11.83 4.49 4.84
CA ALA A 85 10.79 3.71 4.16
C ALA A 85 11.11 2.20 4.15
N MET A 86 12.37 1.83 3.86
CA MET A 86 12.84 0.45 3.91
C MET A 86 12.74 -0.13 5.32
N ALA A 87 13.08 0.63 6.35
CA ALA A 87 12.94 0.19 7.74
C ALA A 87 11.47 -0.09 8.09
N ILE A 88 10.54 0.81 7.73
CA ILE A 88 9.10 0.60 7.93
C ILE A 88 8.64 -0.66 7.20
N LEU A 89 9.08 -0.84 5.95
CA LEU A 89 8.74 -2.00 5.11
C LEU A 89 9.16 -3.32 5.77
N LEU A 90 10.36 -3.37 6.35
CA LEU A 90 10.86 -4.54 7.05
C LEU A 90 10.17 -4.81 8.40
N ILE A 91 9.68 -3.76 9.07
CA ILE A 91 9.04 -3.89 10.39
C ILE A 91 7.60 -4.37 10.28
N ALA A 92 6.84 -3.89 9.29
CA ALA A 92 5.39 -4.14 9.24
C ALA A 92 4.93 -4.87 7.97
N PRO A 93 5.07 -4.32 6.74
CA PRO A 93 4.64 -4.99 5.52
C PRO A 93 5.25 -6.38 5.30
N VAL A 94 6.56 -6.55 5.44
CA VAL A 94 7.21 -7.85 5.16
C VAL A 94 6.74 -8.94 6.13
N PRO A 95 6.75 -8.73 7.47
CA PRO A 95 6.23 -9.73 8.40
C PRO A 95 4.74 -10.04 8.17
N LEU A 96 3.94 -9.02 7.82
CA LEU A 96 2.52 -9.19 7.51
C LEU A 96 2.31 -10.05 6.25
N LEU A 97 3.08 -9.80 5.19
CA LEU A 97 3.01 -10.59 3.95
C LEU A 97 3.43 -12.05 4.19
N ILE A 98 4.52 -12.28 4.93
CA ILE A 98 4.97 -13.62 5.29
C ILE A 98 3.89 -14.34 6.10
N THR A 99 3.37 -13.70 7.15
CA THR A 99 2.33 -14.30 8.00
C THR A 99 1.07 -14.62 7.19
N ASN A 100 0.63 -13.69 6.33
CA ASN A 100 -0.53 -13.93 5.46
C ASN A 100 -0.27 -15.09 4.48
N SER A 101 0.95 -15.24 3.96
CA SER A 101 1.29 -16.37 3.08
C SER A 101 1.26 -17.73 3.77
N LEU A 102 1.44 -17.78 5.10
CA LEU A 102 1.40 -19.01 5.89
C LEU A 102 -0.03 -19.44 6.24
N PHE A 103 -0.93 -18.49 6.46
CA PHE A 103 -2.28 -18.76 6.98
C PHE A 103 -3.42 -18.50 5.98
N ILE A 104 -3.18 -17.74 4.91
CA ILE A 104 -4.18 -17.36 3.91
C ILE A 104 -3.74 -17.92 2.55
N LYS A 105 -4.68 -18.45 1.75
CA LYS A 105 -4.33 -18.91 0.40
C LYS A 105 -3.99 -17.71 -0.48
N ILE A 106 -2.71 -17.50 -0.71
CA ILE A 106 -2.20 -16.43 -1.55
C ILE A 106 -1.24 -17.07 -2.54
N HIS A 107 -1.26 -16.64 -3.80
CA HIS A 107 -0.32 -17.17 -4.78
C HIS A 107 1.11 -16.73 -4.40
N PRO A 108 2.12 -17.61 -4.31
CA PRO A 108 3.44 -17.27 -3.76
C PRO A 108 4.09 -16.05 -4.44
N LEU A 109 3.92 -15.91 -5.75
CA LEU A 109 4.45 -14.78 -6.51
C LEU A 109 3.85 -13.41 -6.15
N THR A 110 2.66 -13.34 -5.52
CA THR A 110 2.11 -12.06 -5.04
C THR A 110 2.64 -11.66 -3.66
N VAL A 111 3.37 -12.56 -2.99
CA VAL A 111 4.01 -12.31 -1.68
C VAL A 111 5.40 -11.68 -1.85
N VAL A 112 6.05 -11.95 -2.97
CA VAL A 112 7.39 -11.43 -3.33
C VAL A 112 7.31 -10.17 -4.20
N ALA A 113 6.09 -9.70 -4.48
CA ALA A 113 5.76 -8.54 -5.29
C ALA A 113 6.03 -7.22 -4.57
#